data_AF-H5V1R3-F1
#
_entry.id   AF-H5V1R3-F1
#
_cell.length_a   1.000
_cell.length_b   1.000
_cell.length_c   1.000
_cell.angle_alpha   90.00
_cell.angle_beta   90.00
_cell.angle_gamma   90.00
#
_symmetry.space_group_name_H-M   'P 1'
#
loop_
_entity.id
_entity.type
_entity.pdbx_description
1 polymer ?
#
loop_
_entity_poly.entity_id
_entity_poly.type
_entity_poly.pdbx_seq_one_letter_code
_entity_poly.pdbx_strand_id
1 'polypeptide(L)'
;MRNLLILLIWLLAPLCQAQLVDTWQFRSPEQQQQALKVAGQLRCPQCQNQSLLESNSPVAVSMRHEVYALTEAGKSEAEIMTFMTTRYGEFVRYNPRLQRETSILWFTPLVLLLGIGLAMVWTRRRGARRQDDVIFRAQAAMARHAQSQTRDEALKQELAQDIPDTPLHHWQPERATPARMVWLTLAAVILLSAGVYALTGRAPAVMAEYRREADPLRNFTDEEIVEQQLATLQQKIRARPQDSTLWAELGEYYLYRNSYQNAYQAYERAMLLRGENAELWSALATVRYYQAGQKMTEETRQLIDRALALDSNEVTARMLLASDAFMHADYAEAITQWQRLLDLNSPRINRAKLIEAINMAKMLQNQG
;
A
#
# COMPACT_ATOMS: atom_id res chain seq x y z
N MET A 1 -13.03 29.40 39.85
CA MET A 1 -13.37 29.57 38.41
C MET A 1 -12.61 28.60 37.51
N ARG A 2 -11.28 28.47 37.61
CA ARG A 2 -10.47 27.49 36.82
C ARG A 2 -10.96 26.04 36.93
N ASN A 3 -11.31 25.57 38.12
CA ASN A 3 -11.77 24.18 38.32
C ASN A 3 -13.19 23.95 37.79
N LEU A 4 -14.01 25.00 37.69
CA LEU A 4 -15.37 24.93 37.14
C LEU A 4 -15.33 24.84 35.61
N LEU A 5 -14.39 25.55 34.97
CA LEU A 5 -14.12 25.47 33.53
C LEU A 5 -13.63 24.08 33.11
N ILE A 6 -12.74 23.45 33.90
CA ILE A 6 -12.24 22.10 33.60
C ILE A 6 -13.37 21.07 33.69
N LEU A 7 -14.23 21.15 34.72
CA LEU A 7 -15.40 20.28 34.87
C LEU A 7 -16.41 20.45 33.72
N LEU A 8 -16.63 21.68 33.26
CA LEU A 8 -17.50 21.97 32.12
C LEU A 8 -16.95 21.37 30.81
N ILE A 9 -15.63 21.47 30.58
CA ILE A 9 -14.95 20.88 29.41
C ILE A 9 -15.05 19.35 29.42
N TRP A 10 -14.90 18.71 30.58
CA TRP A 10 -15.06 17.26 30.73
C TRP A 10 -16.51 16.79 30.51
N LEU A 11 -17.51 17.58 30.91
CA LEU A 11 -18.93 17.30 30.67
C LEU A 11 -19.34 17.46 29.20
N LEU A 12 -18.64 18.30 28.43
CA LEU A 12 -18.91 18.56 27.01
C LEU A 12 -18.16 17.60 26.06
N ALA A 13 -17.12 16.91 26.53
CA ALA A 13 -16.33 15.97 25.73
C ALA A 13 -17.15 14.84 25.03
N PRO A 14 -18.18 14.22 25.66
CA PRO A 14 -18.93 13.14 25.01
C PRO A 14 -19.93 13.60 23.94
N LEU A 15 -20.11 14.92 23.74
CA LEU A 15 -20.96 15.47 22.66
C LEU A 15 -20.23 15.54 21.31
N CYS A 16 -18.92 15.29 21.27
CA CYS A 16 -18.14 15.32 20.04
C CYS A 16 -18.20 13.94 19.36
N GLN A 17 -19.14 13.76 18.43
CA GLN A 17 -19.16 12.60 17.55
C GLN A 17 -18.12 12.80 16.45
N ALA A 18 -17.02 12.03 16.50
CA ALA A 18 -16.04 11.99 15.43
C ALA A 18 -16.66 11.26 14.24
N GLN A 19 -17.08 12.00 13.22
CA GLN A 19 -17.53 11.42 11.94
C GLN A 19 -16.32 11.17 11.03
N LEU A 20 -16.41 10.10 10.24
CA LEU A 20 -15.42 9.78 9.22
C LEU A 20 -15.28 10.95 8.24
N VAL A 21 -14.08 11.16 7.70
CA VAL A 21 -13.75 12.30 6.81
C VAL A 21 -14.47 12.24 5.45
N ASP A 22 -15.06 11.10 5.07
CA ASP A 22 -15.76 10.94 3.80
C ASP A 22 -17.18 11.53 3.82
N THR A 23 -17.52 12.29 2.79
CA THR A 23 -18.86 12.88 2.57
C THR A 23 -19.84 11.91 1.88
N TRP A 24 -19.51 10.63 1.75
CA TRP A 24 -20.33 9.64 1.05
C TRP A 24 -21.64 9.35 1.78
N GLN A 25 -22.77 9.56 1.12
CA GLN A 25 -24.11 9.31 1.69
C GLN A 25 -24.64 7.95 1.21
N PHE A 26 -24.82 7.02 2.15
CA PHE A 26 -25.40 5.71 1.85
C PHE A 26 -26.93 5.73 1.93
N ARG A 27 -27.59 4.89 1.14
CA ARG A 27 -29.06 4.74 1.15
C ARG A 27 -29.61 4.14 2.44
N SER A 28 -28.82 3.35 3.15
CA SER A 28 -29.21 2.71 4.42
C SER A 28 -28.04 2.65 5.41
N PRO A 29 -28.32 2.69 6.73
CA PRO A 29 -27.29 2.51 7.76
C PRO A 29 -26.59 1.15 7.67
N GLU A 30 -27.30 0.12 7.22
CA GLU A 30 -26.79 -1.24 7.06
C GLU A 30 -25.72 -1.31 5.96
N GLN A 31 -25.97 -0.67 4.82
CA GLN A 31 -24.98 -0.56 3.74
C GLN A 31 -23.74 0.22 4.19
N GLN A 32 -23.92 1.32 4.93
CA GLN A 32 -22.79 2.07 5.49
C GLN A 32 -21.93 1.19 6.40
N GLN A 33 -22.56 0.45 7.31
CA GLN A 33 -21.83 -0.42 8.23
C GLN A 33 -21.07 -1.53 7.50
N GLN A 34 -21.70 -2.15 6.49
CA GLN A 34 -21.03 -3.15 5.65
C GLN A 34 -19.84 -2.56 4.90
N ALA A 35 -20.02 -1.40 4.27
CA ALA A 35 -18.99 -0.73 3.50
C ALA A 35 -17.76 -0.38 4.37
N LEU A 36 -18.00 0.19 5.55
CA LEU A 36 -16.94 0.50 6.51
C LEU A 36 -16.25 -0.77 7.01
N LYS A 37 -17.00 -1.83 7.32
CA LYS A 37 -16.44 -3.12 7.73
C LYS A 37 -15.48 -3.70 6.68
N VAL A 38 -15.88 -3.66 5.41
CA VAL A 38 -15.04 -4.15 4.30
C VAL A 38 -13.81 -3.27 4.11
N ALA A 39 -13.98 -1.95 4.11
CA ALA A 39 -12.88 -1.00 3.98
C ALA A 39 -11.83 -1.17 5.11
N GLY A 40 -12.26 -1.44 6.35
CA GLY A 40 -11.36 -1.69 7.48
C GLY A 40 -10.54 -2.99 7.36
N GLN A 41 -11.00 -3.96 6.57
CA GLN A 41 -10.27 -5.23 6.33
C GLN A 41 -9.25 -5.12 5.18
N LEU A 42 -9.28 -4.02 4.45
CA LEU A 42 -8.41 -3.73 3.33
C LEU A 42 -7.35 -2.71 3.76
N ARG A 43 -6.10 -2.92 3.34
CA ARG A 43 -4.98 -2.01 3.58
C ARG A 43 -4.69 -1.17 2.36
N CYS A 44 -4.27 0.08 2.58
CA CYS A 44 -3.78 0.93 1.50
C CYS A 44 -2.46 0.36 0.95
N PRO A 45 -2.33 0.11 -0.37
CA PRO A 45 -1.13 -0.47 -0.96
C PRO A 45 0.08 0.46 -0.95
N GLN A 46 -0.15 1.77 -0.82
CA GLN A 46 0.90 2.80 -0.85
C GLN A 46 1.20 3.40 0.52
N CYS A 47 0.53 2.92 1.57
CA CYS A 47 0.62 3.49 2.91
C CYS A 47 1.25 2.48 3.87
N GLN A 48 2.00 2.96 4.86
CA GLN A 48 2.66 2.08 5.82
C GLN A 48 1.65 1.46 6.80
N ASN A 49 1.24 0.23 6.53
CA ASN A 49 0.41 -0.61 7.43
C ASN A 49 -0.88 0.06 7.93
N GLN A 50 -1.53 0.87 7.09
CA GLN A 50 -2.81 1.53 7.41
C GLN A 50 -3.97 0.91 6.63
N SER A 51 -5.13 0.81 7.27
CA SER A 51 -6.37 0.44 6.60
C SER A 51 -6.87 1.52 5.67
N LEU A 52 -7.78 1.15 4.76
CA LEU A 52 -8.44 2.13 3.91
C LEU A 52 -9.20 3.18 4.72
N LEU A 53 -9.72 2.83 5.90
CA LEU A 53 -10.42 3.77 6.80
C LEU A 53 -9.48 4.71 7.54
N GLU A 54 -8.29 4.25 7.91
CA GLU A 54 -7.32 5.04 8.66
C GLU A 54 -6.50 5.98 7.76
N SER A 55 -6.33 5.61 6.49
CA SER A 55 -5.49 6.34 5.56
C SER A 55 -6.26 7.38 4.75
N ASN A 56 -5.72 8.60 4.70
CA ASN A 56 -6.25 9.70 3.89
C ASN A 56 -5.50 9.91 2.56
N SER A 57 -4.72 8.91 2.10
CA SER A 57 -4.04 9.01 0.80
C SER A 57 -5.05 9.02 -0.37
N PRO A 58 -4.73 9.65 -1.52
CA PRO A 58 -5.61 9.63 -2.69
C PRO A 58 -5.99 8.20 -3.15
N VAL A 59 -5.06 7.25 -3.01
CA VAL A 59 -5.30 5.83 -3.32
C VAL A 59 -6.25 5.18 -2.32
N ALA A 60 -6.11 5.46 -1.03
CA ALA A 60 -7.04 4.96 -0.02
C ALA A 60 -8.46 5.49 -0.21
N VAL A 61 -8.60 6.79 -0.54
CA VAL A 61 -9.89 7.42 -0.82
C VAL A 61 -10.57 6.80 -2.05
N SER A 62 -9.85 6.69 -3.16
CA SER A 62 -10.41 6.06 -4.38
C SER A 62 -10.82 4.61 -4.17
N MET A 63 -10.01 3.82 -3.45
CA MET A 63 -10.35 2.42 -3.11
C MET A 63 -11.55 2.34 -2.15
N ARG A 64 -11.70 3.27 -1.19
CA ARG A 64 -12.90 3.36 -0.34
C ARG A 64 -14.15 3.61 -1.16
N HIS A 65 -14.10 4.58 -2.08
CA HIS A 65 -15.24 4.89 -2.95
C HIS A 65 -15.64 3.68 -3.81
N GLU A 66 -14.69 2.88 -4.29
CA GLU A 66 -14.97 1.64 -4.99
C GLU A 66 -15.73 0.63 -4.10
N VAL A 67 -15.29 0.43 -2.85
CA VAL A 67 -15.99 -0.41 -1.88
C VAL A 67 -17.40 0.12 -1.61
N TYR A 68 -17.56 1.44 -1.50
CA TYR A 68 -18.85 2.07 -1.23
C TYR A 68 -19.82 1.86 -2.39
N ALA A 69 -19.38 2.11 -3.62
CA ALA A 69 -20.16 1.90 -4.84
C ALA A 69 -20.60 0.44 -5.00
N LEU A 70 -19.71 -0.52 -4.75
CA LEU A 70 -20.05 -1.94 -4.82
C LEU A 70 -21.05 -2.36 -3.73
N THR A 71 -20.96 -1.76 -2.54
CA THR A 71 -21.91 -2.02 -1.45
C THR A 71 -23.30 -1.48 -1.79
N GLU A 72 -23.39 -0.28 -2.39
CA GLU A 72 -24.66 0.26 -2.88
C GLU A 72 -25.25 -0.54 -4.04
N ALA A 73 -24.41 -1.17 -4.86
CA ALA A 73 -24.81 -2.12 -5.89
C ALA A 73 -25.33 -3.46 -5.32
N GLY A 74 -25.40 -3.62 -3.99
CA GLY A 74 -25.94 -4.81 -3.33
C GLY A 74 -24.98 -6.00 -3.30
N LYS A 75 -23.67 -5.79 -3.51
CA LYS A 75 -22.67 -6.86 -3.47
C LYS A 75 -22.41 -7.32 -2.03
N SER A 76 -22.19 -8.62 -1.87
CA SER A 76 -21.80 -9.21 -0.59
C SER A 76 -20.34 -8.89 -0.24
N GLU A 77 -20.00 -8.93 1.06
CA GLU A 77 -18.61 -8.77 1.55
C GLU A 77 -17.62 -9.70 0.82
N ALA A 78 -18.01 -10.95 0.55
CA ALA A 78 -17.16 -11.91 -0.16
C ALA A 78 -16.90 -11.53 -1.62
N GLU A 79 -17.92 -11.01 -2.32
CA GLU A 79 -17.79 -10.51 -3.70
C GLU A 79 -16.93 -9.26 -3.75
N ILE A 80 -17.16 -8.30 -2.85
CA ILE A 80 -16.38 -7.06 -2.77
C ILE A 80 -14.91 -7.40 -2.50
N MET A 81 -14.64 -8.26 -1.51
CA MET A 81 -13.27 -8.68 -1.20
C MET A 81 -12.60 -9.38 -2.38
N THR A 82 -13.34 -10.20 -3.13
CA THR A 82 -12.83 -10.87 -4.34
C THR A 82 -12.53 -9.88 -5.45
N PHE A 83 -13.41 -8.91 -5.68
CA PHE A 83 -13.17 -7.85 -6.66
C PHE A 83 -11.93 -7.04 -6.30
N MET A 84 -11.83 -6.62 -5.03
CA MET A 84 -10.71 -5.82 -4.54
C MET A 84 -9.38 -6.59 -4.64
N THR A 85 -9.34 -7.87 -4.25
CA THR A 85 -8.09 -8.64 -4.39
C THR A 85 -7.77 -9.06 -5.82
N THR A 86 -8.76 -9.17 -6.71
CA THR A 86 -8.54 -9.43 -8.14
C THR A 86 -7.93 -8.22 -8.83
N ARG A 87 -8.42 -7.02 -8.53
CA ARG A 87 -7.98 -5.77 -9.15
C ARG A 87 -6.69 -5.24 -8.55
N TYR A 88 -6.55 -5.29 -7.24
CA TYR A 88 -5.44 -4.67 -6.50
C TYR A 88 -4.46 -5.68 -5.90
N GLY A 89 -4.73 -6.99 -6.01
CA GLY A 89 -3.88 -8.06 -5.51
C GLY A 89 -4.26 -8.58 -4.11
N GLU A 90 -3.85 -9.81 -3.80
CA GLU A 90 -4.17 -10.47 -2.52
C GLU A 90 -3.53 -9.78 -1.32
N PHE A 91 -2.46 -9.00 -1.57
CA PHE A 91 -1.79 -8.25 -0.54
C PHE A 91 -2.69 -7.17 0.05
N VAL A 92 -3.73 -6.65 -0.61
CA VAL A 92 -4.59 -5.61 -0.02
C VAL A 92 -5.39 -6.12 1.20
N ARG A 93 -5.51 -7.42 1.39
CA ARG A 93 -6.18 -7.99 2.55
C ARG A 93 -5.28 -7.94 3.80
N TYR A 94 -5.79 -7.43 4.93
CA TYR A 94 -5.05 -7.48 6.21
C TYR A 94 -4.82 -8.90 6.71
N ASN A 95 -5.86 -9.74 6.64
CA ASN A 95 -5.82 -11.12 7.11
C ASN A 95 -5.61 -12.07 5.93
N PRO A 96 -4.41 -12.65 5.75
CA PRO A 96 -4.16 -13.58 4.65
C PRO A 96 -5.08 -14.80 4.77
N ARG A 97 -5.74 -15.17 3.66
CA ARG A 97 -6.57 -16.39 3.61
C ARG A 97 -5.69 -17.62 3.80
N LEU A 98 -6.25 -18.71 4.35
CA LEU A 98 -5.56 -19.99 4.43
C LEU A 98 -5.39 -20.58 3.02
N GLN A 99 -4.23 -20.32 2.42
CA GLN A 99 -3.81 -20.85 1.12
C GLN A 99 -2.55 -21.70 1.30
N ARG A 100 -2.10 -22.41 0.25
CA ARG A 100 -0.92 -23.27 0.32
C ARG A 100 0.33 -22.49 0.75
N GLU A 101 0.43 -21.24 0.30
CA GLU A 101 1.55 -20.34 0.51
C GLU A 101 1.63 -19.83 1.95
N THR A 102 0.47 -19.60 2.57
CA THR A 102 0.33 -19.09 3.94
C THR A 102 0.23 -20.21 4.98
N SER A 103 0.05 -21.47 4.54
CA SER A 103 -0.13 -22.63 5.42
C SER A 103 0.96 -22.73 6.49
N ILE A 104 2.21 -22.45 6.12
CA ILE A 104 3.36 -22.45 7.04
C ILE A 104 3.11 -21.49 8.21
N LEU A 105 2.64 -20.25 7.94
CA LEU A 105 2.37 -19.27 8.99
C LEU A 105 1.34 -19.77 10.01
N TRP A 106 0.28 -20.42 9.54
CA TRP A 106 -0.82 -20.92 10.37
C TRP A 106 -0.45 -22.18 11.17
N PHE A 107 0.33 -23.09 10.58
CA PHE A 107 0.66 -24.38 11.21
C PHE A 107 1.96 -24.35 12.04
N THR A 108 2.84 -23.36 11.84
CA THR A 108 4.09 -23.23 12.62
C THR A 108 3.87 -23.21 14.13
N PRO A 109 2.90 -22.46 14.70
CA PRO A 109 2.65 -22.46 16.14
C PRO A 109 2.30 -23.85 16.68
N LEU A 110 1.51 -24.63 15.94
CA LEU A 110 1.09 -25.97 16.33
C LEU A 110 2.28 -26.95 16.34
N VAL A 111 3.11 -26.89 15.31
CA VAL A 111 4.32 -27.72 15.18
C VAL A 111 5.31 -27.41 16.31
N LEU A 112 5.49 -26.13 16.65
CA LEU A 112 6.36 -25.71 17.74
C LEU A 112 5.87 -26.26 19.10
N LEU A 113 4.57 -26.14 19.38
CA LEU A 113 3.96 -26.65 20.61
C LEU A 113 4.14 -28.17 20.74
N LEU A 114 3.92 -28.92 19.65
CA LEU A 114 4.13 -30.37 19.62
C LEU A 114 5.60 -30.73 19.86
N GLY A 115 6.54 -30.01 19.24
CA GLY A 115 7.97 -30.20 19.43
C GLY A 115 8.40 -30.00 20.89
N ILE A 116 7.92 -28.93 21.53
CA ILE A 116 8.19 -28.62 22.94
C ILE A 116 7.59 -29.70 23.84
N GLY A 117 6.35 -30.10 23.60
CA GLY A 117 5.67 -31.15 24.37
C GLY A 117 6.43 -32.48 24.32
N LEU A 118 6.83 -32.92 23.12
CA LEU A 118 7.62 -34.14 22.92
C LEU A 118 8.98 -34.06 23.60
N ALA A 119 9.68 -32.93 23.50
CA ALA A 119 10.95 -32.72 24.19
C ALA A 119 10.79 -32.80 25.72
N MET A 120 9.72 -32.21 26.28
CA MET A 120 9.43 -32.24 27.71
C MET A 120 9.13 -33.67 28.21
N VAL A 121 8.36 -34.45 27.45
CA VAL A 121 8.09 -35.86 27.78
C VAL A 121 9.37 -36.69 27.72
N TRP A 122 10.21 -36.47 26.71
CA TRP A 122 11.46 -37.20 26.53
C TRP A 122 12.49 -36.90 27.64
N THR A 123 12.63 -35.64 28.06
CA THR A 123 13.50 -35.27 29.19
C THR A 123 12.99 -35.84 30.51
N ARG A 124 11.68 -35.81 30.76
CA ARG A 124 11.07 -36.41 31.96
C ARG A 124 11.24 -37.93 32.01
N ARG A 125 11.05 -38.64 30.89
CA ARG A 125 11.25 -40.09 30.81
C ARG A 125 12.71 -40.51 31.01
N ARG A 126 13.67 -39.67 30.57
CA ARG A 126 15.10 -39.89 30.86
C ARG A 126 15.45 -39.67 32.34
N GLY A 127 14.82 -38.70 33.00
CA GLY A 127 14.98 -38.47 34.44
C GLY A 127 14.53 -39.66 35.29
N ALA A 128 13.35 -40.21 34.99
CA ALA A 128 12.79 -41.35 35.73
C ALA A 128 13.67 -42.61 35.66
N ARG A 129 14.12 -43.01 34.46
CA ARG A 129 15.01 -44.18 34.29
C ARG A 129 16.36 -44.04 35.01
N ARG A 130 16.83 -42.81 35.21
CA ARG A 130 18.10 -42.53 35.89
C ARG A 130 17.98 -42.64 37.40
N GLN A 131 16.82 -42.27 37.95
CA GLN A 131 16.52 -42.36 39.37
C GLN A 131 16.45 -43.82 39.83
N ASP A 132 15.90 -44.70 38.98
CA ASP A 132 15.89 -46.14 39.22
C ASP A 132 17.30 -46.74 39.26
N ASP A 133 18.20 -46.35 38.34
CA ASP A 133 19.61 -46.82 38.31
C ASP A 133 20.40 -46.30 39.53
N VAL A 134 20.16 -45.06 39.97
CA VAL A 134 20.79 -44.50 41.17
C VAL A 134 20.34 -45.22 42.44
N ILE A 135 19.03 -45.48 42.59
CA ILE A 135 18.50 -46.21 43.75
C ILE A 135 19.04 -47.65 43.77
N PHE A 136 19.07 -48.33 42.62
CA PHE A 136 19.61 -49.68 42.50
C PHE A 136 21.11 -49.74 42.87
N ARG A 137 21.91 -48.79 42.39
CA ARG A 137 23.34 -48.70 42.74
C ARG A 137 23.57 -48.34 44.20
N ALA A 138 22.75 -47.46 44.78
CA ALA A 138 22.82 -47.11 46.19
C ALA A 138 22.50 -48.33 47.08
N GLN A 139 21.46 -49.10 46.73
CA GLN A 139 21.13 -50.36 47.41
C GLN A 139 22.26 -51.39 47.28
N ALA A 140 22.85 -51.54 46.09
CA ALA A 140 23.99 -52.44 45.86
C ALA A 140 25.29 -51.99 46.57
N ALA A 141 25.46 -50.69 46.83
CA ALA A 141 26.57 -50.16 47.62
C ALA A 141 26.35 -50.38 49.12
N MET A 142 25.12 -50.17 49.62
CA MET A 142 24.76 -50.45 51.01
C MET A 142 24.90 -51.94 51.35
N ALA A 143 24.50 -52.85 50.45
CA ALA A 143 24.69 -54.28 50.62
C ALA A 143 26.19 -54.67 50.72
N ARG A 144 27.05 -54.02 49.93
CA ARG A 144 28.50 -54.21 49.99
C ARG A 144 29.11 -53.68 51.28
N HIS A 145 28.63 -52.54 51.78
CA HIS A 145 29.05 -51.98 53.07
C HIS A 145 28.58 -52.83 54.25
N ALA A 146 27.36 -53.38 54.22
CA ALA A 146 26.89 -54.30 55.27
C ALA A 146 27.77 -55.57 55.34
N GLN A 147 28.25 -56.05 54.20
CA GLN A 147 29.15 -57.20 54.12
C GLN A 147 30.61 -56.87 54.45
N SER A 148 31.07 -55.63 54.23
CA SER A 148 32.37 -55.16 54.70
C SER A 148 32.36 -54.91 56.20
N GLN A 149 31.26 -54.43 56.78
CA GLN A 149 31.16 -54.13 58.21
C GLN A 149 31.27 -55.39 59.08
N THR A 150 30.71 -56.53 58.63
CA THR A 150 30.94 -57.86 59.27
C THR A 150 32.38 -58.35 59.11
N ARG A 151 33.10 -57.88 58.09
CA ARG A 151 34.50 -58.24 57.81
C ARG A 151 35.47 -57.29 58.52
N ASP A 152 35.05 -56.06 58.82
CA ASP A 152 35.80 -55.00 59.48
C ASP A 152 35.88 -55.18 60.99
N GLU A 153 34.89 -55.79 61.67
CA GLU A 153 35.05 -56.15 63.10
C GLU A 153 36.16 -57.18 63.31
N ALA A 154 36.33 -58.11 62.37
CA ALA A 154 37.42 -59.10 62.41
C ALA A 154 38.79 -58.50 62.05
N LEU A 155 38.83 -57.43 61.25
CA LEU A 155 40.08 -56.84 60.73
C LEU A 155 40.59 -55.64 61.55
N LYS A 156 39.71 -54.93 62.28
CA LYS A 156 40.07 -53.82 63.19
C LYS A 156 40.96 -54.24 64.35
N GLN A 157 41.04 -55.55 64.65
CA GLN A 157 41.86 -56.08 65.73
C GLN A 157 43.34 -56.28 65.33
N GLU A 158 43.67 -56.24 64.02
CA GLU A 158 45.05 -56.45 63.54
C GLU A 158 45.74 -55.21 62.93
N LEU A 159 45.01 -54.19 62.45
CA LEU A 159 45.62 -53.03 61.77
C LEU A 159 45.48 -51.72 62.56
N ALA A 160 46.17 -51.64 63.70
CA ALA A 160 46.40 -50.39 64.46
C ALA A 160 47.81 -49.81 64.24
N GLN A 161 48.43 -50.09 63.09
CA GLN A 161 49.68 -49.47 62.65
C GLN A 161 49.61 -49.22 61.13
N ASP A 162 49.99 -48.00 60.75
CA ASP A 162 49.94 -47.36 59.42
C ASP A 162 48.58 -46.85 58.91
N ILE A 163 48.41 -45.52 59.00
CA ILE A 163 47.32 -44.74 58.42
C ILE A 163 47.84 -44.12 57.10
N PRO A 164 47.26 -44.42 55.93
CA PRO A 164 47.40 -43.57 54.75
C PRO A 164 46.23 -42.59 54.67
N ASP A 165 46.55 -41.31 54.42
CA ASP A 165 45.59 -40.23 54.15
C ASP A 165 44.72 -40.53 52.92
N THR A 166 43.47 -40.91 53.14
CA THR A 166 42.44 -40.89 52.09
C THR A 166 41.73 -39.53 52.04
N PRO A 167 41.78 -38.78 50.93
CA PRO A 167 41.09 -37.51 50.83
C PRO A 167 39.58 -37.71 50.70
N LEU A 168 38.82 -36.84 51.37
CA LEU A 168 37.35 -36.82 51.37
C LEU A 168 36.80 -36.66 49.94
N HIS A 169 35.84 -37.52 49.60
CA HIS A 169 35.17 -37.52 48.29
C HIS A 169 34.33 -36.25 48.13
N HIS A 170 34.73 -35.40 47.19
CA HIS A 170 34.07 -34.15 46.88
C HIS A 170 32.78 -34.43 46.08
N TRP A 171 31.63 -34.01 46.59
CA TRP A 171 30.38 -34.06 45.86
C TRP A 171 30.45 -33.11 44.66
N GLN A 172 30.41 -33.66 43.44
CA GLN A 172 30.26 -32.87 42.21
C GLN A 172 28.79 -32.87 41.78
N PRO A 173 28.14 -31.70 41.57
CA PRO A 173 26.80 -31.66 40.98
C PRO A 173 26.86 -32.14 39.52
N GLU A 174 26.11 -33.20 39.18
CA GLU A 174 26.02 -33.68 37.79
C GLU A 174 25.25 -32.69 36.92
N ARG A 175 26.03 -31.91 36.15
CA ARG A 175 25.77 -31.33 34.83
C ARG A 175 24.28 -31.17 34.49
N ALA A 176 23.82 -29.92 34.67
CA ALA A 176 22.74 -29.33 33.90
C ALA A 176 22.76 -29.86 32.46
N THR A 177 21.60 -30.11 31.85
CA THR A 177 21.45 -30.51 30.43
C THR A 177 22.59 -29.90 29.64
N PRO A 178 23.51 -30.68 29.06
CA PRO A 178 24.78 -30.14 28.63
C PRO A 178 24.41 -29.00 27.69
N ALA A 179 24.78 -27.76 28.02
CA ALA A 179 24.35 -26.59 27.26
C ALA A 179 24.58 -26.83 25.76
N ARG A 180 25.61 -27.61 25.42
CA ARG A 180 25.89 -28.21 24.13
C ARG A 180 24.68 -28.86 23.42
N MET A 181 23.89 -29.72 24.07
CA MET A 181 22.69 -30.32 23.45
C MET A 181 21.61 -29.28 23.13
N VAL A 182 21.41 -28.28 24.00
CA VAL A 182 20.46 -27.18 23.74
C VAL A 182 20.97 -26.32 22.59
N TRP A 183 22.26 -25.98 22.57
CA TRP A 183 22.88 -25.26 21.47
C TRP A 183 22.85 -26.05 20.16
N LEU A 184 23.02 -27.37 20.20
CA LEU A 184 22.96 -28.24 19.02
C LEU A 184 21.55 -28.32 18.45
N THR A 185 20.51 -28.43 19.29
CA THR A 185 19.12 -28.43 18.80
C THR A 185 18.74 -27.07 18.24
N LEU A 186 19.16 -25.98 18.88
CA LEU A 186 18.90 -24.61 18.42
C LEU A 186 19.61 -24.33 17.09
N ALA A 187 20.87 -24.75 16.95
CA ALA A 187 21.62 -24.69 15.70
C ALA A 187 20.97 -25.55 14.59
N ALA A 188 20.51 -26.76 14.91
CA ALA A 188 19.83 -27.62 13.96
C ALA A 188 18.52 -27.01 13.45
N VAL A 189 17.74 -26.36 14.33
CA VAL A 189 16.50 -25.65 13.94
C VAL A 189 16.82 -24.43 13.06
N ILE A 190 17.85 -23.64 13.39
CA ILE A 190 18.29 -22.50 12.57
C ILE A 190 18.74 -22.99 11.18
N LEU A 191 19.56 -24.03 11.12
CA LEU A 191 20.06 -24.60 9.86
C LEU A 191 18.93 -25.21 9.03
N LEU A 192 17.99 -25.90 9.65
CA LEU A 192 16.82 -26.45 8.97
C LEU A 192 15.94 -25.32 8.40
N SER A 193 15.69 -24.28 9.19
CA SER A 193 14.93 -23.10 8.76
C SER A 193 15.61 -22.38 7.59
N ALA A 194 16.92 -22.14 7.70
CA ALA A 194 17.72 -21.54 6.64
C ALA A 194 17.74 -22.42 5.37
N GLY A 195 17.82 -23.74 5.52
CA GLY A 195 17.77 -24.69 4.42
C GLY A 195 16.41 -24.69 3.71
N VAL A 196 15.31 -24.74 4.45
CA VAL A 196 13.95 -24.64 3.88
C VAL A 196 13.75 -23.29 3.19
N TYR A 197 14.23 -22.20 3.79
CA TYR A 197 14.15 -20.87 3.20
C TYR A 197 14.95 -20.76 1.88
N ALA A 198 16.13 -21.38 1.82
CA ALA A 198 16.95 -21.43 0.61
C ALA A 198 16.31 -22.30 -0.49
N LEU A 199 15.74 -23.46 -0.12
CA LEU A 199 15.13 -24.40 -1.07
C LEU A 199 13.79 -23.94 -1.65
N THR A 200 13.06 -23.06 -0.95
CA THR A 200 11.73 -22.57 -1.40
C THR A 200 11.80 -21.47 -2.46
N GLY A 201 13.00 -21.06 -2.89
CA GLY A 201 13.15 -19.96 -3.86
C GLY A 201 12.67 -18.60 -3.33
N ARG A 202 12.42 -18.47 -2.02
CA ARG A 202 11.99 -17.20 -1.42
C ARG A 202 13.13 -16.24 -1.15
N ALA A 203 14.35 -16.74 -0.96
CA ALA A 203 15.54 -15.92 -0.87
C ALA A 203 15.70 -14.95 -2.06
N PRO A 204 15.65 -15.40 -3.33
CA PRO A 204 15.71 -14.47 -4.46
C PRO A 204 14.48 -13.55 -4.54
N ALA A 205 13.27 -14.00 -4.14
CA ALA A 205 12.07 -13.16 -4.12
C ALA A 205 12.16 -12.02 -3.09
N VAL A 206 12.61 -12.32 -1.86
CA VAL A 206 12.82 -11.32 -0.81
C VAL A 206 13.99 -10.40 -1.17
N MET A 207 15.06 -10.92 -1.77
CA MET A 207 16.18 -10.10 -2.24
C MET A 207 15.81 -9.24 -3.46
N ALA A 208 14.83 -9.66 -4.27
CA ALA A 208 14.26 -8.84 -5.33
C ALA A 208 13.36 -7.74 -4.74
N GLU A 209 12.56 -8.05 -3.72
CA GLU A 209 11.71 -7.07 -3.02
C GLU A 209 12.55 -6.05 -2.23
N TYR A 210 13.57 -6.51 -1.51
CA TYR A 210 14.51 -5.66 -0.81
C TYR A 210 15.28 -4.76 -1.77
N ARG A 211 15.64 -5.26 -2.97
CA ARG A 211 16.18 -4.42 -4.05
C ARG A 211 15.14 -3.47 -4.66
N ARG A 212 13.85 -3.85 -4.71
CA ARG A 212 12.74 -2.96 -5.09
C ARG A 212 12.46 -1.86 -4.05
N GLU A 213 12.74 -2.08 -2.77
CA GLU A 213 12.61 -1.08 -1.70
C GLU A 213 13.88 -0.24 -1.53
N ALA A 214 15.06 -0.83 -1.73
CA ALA A 214 16.34 -0.15 -1.63
C ALA A 214 16.73 0.63 -2.90
N ASP A 215 15.93 0.57 -3.96
CA ASP A 215 16.10 1.37 -5.17
C ASP A 215 15.75 2.84 -4.86
N PRO A 216 16.75 3.74 -4.73
CA PRO A 216 16.52 5.14 -4.41
C PRO A 216 15.75 5.87 -5.52
N LEU A 217 15.64 5.26 -6.70
CA LEU A 217 14.97 5.82 -7.86
C LEU A 217 13.46 5.48 -7.91
N ARG A 218 12.94 4.64 -7.00
CA ARG A 218 11.52 4.27 -7.01
C ARG A 218 10.58 5.41 -6.58
N ASN A 219 11.02 6.26 -5.65
CA ASN A 219 10.25 7.47 -5.28
C ASN A 219 10.02 8.37 -6.50
N PHE A 220 10.88 8.27 -7.52
CA PHE A 220 10.80 9.09 -8.72
C PHE A 220 9.72 8.69 -9.72
N THR A 221 8.96 7.61 -9.50
CA THR A 221 8.32 6.92 -10.63
C THR A 221 7.02 7.49 -11.20
N ASP A 222 6.33 8.46 -10.58
CA ASP A 222 5.25 9.20 -11.29
C ASP A 222 5.03 10.62 -10.73
N GLU A 223 5.07 10.81 -9.41
CA GLU A 223 4.84 12.13 -8.80
C GLU A 223 6.11 13.00 -8.81
N GLU A 224 7.29 12.41 -8.56
CA GLU A 224 8.58 13.13 -8.60
C GLU A 224 9.07 13.44 -10.02
N ILE A 225 8.79 12.62 -11.04
CA ILE A 225 9.04 13.01 -12.45
C ILE A 225 8.19 14.24 -12.83
N VAL A 226 6.94 14.27 -12.36
CA VAL A 226 6.02 15.38 -12.59
C VAL A 226 6.46 16.63 -11.81
N GLU A 227 6.87 16.50 -10.55
CA GLU A 227 7.45 17.60 -9.77
C GLU A 227 8.79 18.07 -10.35
N GLN A 228 9.62 17.17 -10.87
CA GLN A 228 10.88 17.51 -11.53
C GLN A 228 10.65 18.26 -12.85
N GLN A 229 9.63 17.88 -13.63
CA GLN A 229 9.24 18.62 -14.83
C GLN A 229 8.80 20.04 -14.48
N LEU A 230 7.96 20.21 -13.46
CA LEU A 230 7.55 21.52 -12.96
C LEU A 230 8.74 22.33 -12.45
N ALA A 231 9.61 21.72 -11.63
CA ALA A 231 10.79 22.38 -11.07
C ALA A 231 11.75 22.84 -12.18
N THR A 232 11.96 22.00 -13.19
CA THR A 232 12.79 22.32 -14.36
C THR A 232 12.19 23.47 -15.16
N LEU A 233 10.87 23.45 -15.40
CA LEU A 233 10.18 24.50 -16.14
C LEU A 233 10.21 25.83 -15.37
N GLN A 234 9.96 25.79 -14.06
CA GLN A 234 10.09 26.96 -13.18
C GLN A 234 11.52 27.50 -13.15
N GLN A 235 12.54 26.65 -13.13
CA GLN A 235 13.94 27.08 -13.20
C GLN A 235 14.23 27.79 -14.54
N LYS A 236 13.75 27.25 -15.67
CA LYS A 236 13.86 27.90 -16.99
C LYS A 236 13.18 29.26 -17.01
N ILE A 237 12.00 29.39 -16.40
CA ILE A 237 11.26 30.66 -16.29
C ILE A 237 12.01 31.66 -15.40
N ARG A 238 12.56 31.22 -14.26
CA ARG A 238 13.37 32.09 -13.40
C ARG A 238 14.60 32.63 -14.14
N ALA A 239 15.22 31.82 -15.00
CA ALA A 239 16.33 32.25 -15.84
C ALA A 239 15.90 33.21 -16.96
N ARG A 240 14.69 33.03 -17.51
CA ARG A 240 14.13 33.84 -18.62
C ARG A 240 12.68 34.28 -18.34
N PRO A 241 12.47 35.24 -17.43
CA PRO A 241 11.12 35.57 -16.94
C PRO A 241 10.23 36.29 -17.97
N GLN A 242 10.81 36.79 -19.07
CA GLN A 242 10.10 37.49 -20.14
C GLN A 242 9.81 36.60 -21.35
N ASP A 243 10.17 35.30 -21.30
CA ASP A 243 9.89 34.37 -22.41
C ASP A 243 8.44 33.88 -22.34
N SER A 244 7.59 34.43 -23.20
CA SER A 244 6.16 34.07 -23.28
C SER A 244 5.91 32.58 -23.53
N THR A 245 6.81 31.91 -24.25
CA THR A 245 6.66 30.50 -24.64
C THR A 245 6.75 29.60 -23.42
N LEU A 246 7.69 29.87 -22.51
CA LEU A 246 7.83 29.13 -21.27
C LEU A 246 6.62 29.30 -20.34
N TRP A 247 6.01 30.49 -20.35
CA TRP A 247 4.77 30.72 -19.60
C TRP A 247 3.57 29.97 -20.21
N ALA A 248 3.51 29.85 -21.54
CA ALA A 248 2.49 29.04 -22.21
C ALA A 248 2.68 27.54 -21.94
N GLU A 249 3.93 27.04 -21.98
CA GLU A 249 4.26 25.66 -21.58
C GLU A 249 3.87 25.38 -20.11
N LEU A 250 4.07 26.36 -19.23
CA LEU A 250 3.65 26.25 -17.82
C LEU A 250 2.12 26.19 -17.69
N GLY A 251 1.42 26.99 -18.50
CA GLY A 251 -0.05 26.94 -18.60
C GLY A 251 -0.54 25.56 -19.03
N GLU A 252 0.08 24.98 -20.05
CA GLU A 252 -0.26 23.65 -20.57
C GLU A 252 -0.01 22.56 -19.54
N TYR A 253 1.13 22.62 -18.85
CA TYR A 253 1.45 21.73 -17.74
C TYR A 253 0.36 21.78 -16.65
N TYR A 254 -0.03 22.98 -16.20
CA TYR A 254 -1.07 23.11 -15.18
C TYR A 254 -2.45 22.66 -15.67
N LEU A 255 -2.76 22.88 -16.95
CA LEU A 255 -4.01 22.41 -17.55
C LEU A 255 -4.07 20.87 -17.55
N TYR A 256 -3.00 20.18 -17.94
CA TYR A 256 -2.93 18.71 -17.89
C TYR A 256 -3.09 18.15 -16.47
N ARG A 257 -2.65 18.91 -15.46
CA ARG A 257 -2.81 18.57 -14.04
C ARG A 257 -4.17 18.97 -13.46
N ASN A 258 -5.11 19.42 -14.28
CA ASN A 258 -6.42 19.96 -13.87
C ASN A 258 -6.33 21.15 -12.90
N SER A 259 -5.19 21.85 -12.88
CA SER A 259 -4.95 23.03 -12.06
C SER A 259 -5.36 24.29 -12.82
N TYR A 260 -6.65 24.42 -13.09
CA TYR A 260 -7.19 25.42 -14.03
C TYR A 260 -6.86 26.86 -13.64
N GLN A 261 -6.88 27.20 -12.35
CA GLN A 261 -6.54 28.55 -11.88
C GLN A 261 -5.09 28.93 -12.21
N ASN A 262 -4.14 28.02 -11.93
CA ASN A 262 -2.74 28.24 -12.23
C ASN A 262 -2.46 28.25 -13.74
N ALA A 263 -3.15 27.39 -14.49
CA ALA A 263 -3.07 27.36 -15.95
C ALA A 263 -3.50 28.69 -16.56
N TYR A 264 -4.64 29.22 -16.10
CA TYR A 264 -5.18 30.50 -16.57
C TYR A 264 -4.19 31.64 -16.33
N GLN A 265 -3.65 31.76 -15.12
CA GLN A 265 -2.66 32.80 -14.78
C GLN A 265 -1.37 32.69 -15.62
N ALA A 266 -0.90 31.48 -15.88
CA ALA A 266 0.29 31.27 -16.70
C ALA A 266 0.06 31.67 -18.17
N TYR A 267 -1.10 31.33 -18.74
CA TYR A 267 -1.46 31.77 -20.09
C TYR A 267 -1.70 33.28 -20.18
N GLU A 268 -2.33 33.91 -19.17
CA GLU A 268 -2.43 35.37 -19.11
C GLU A 268 -1.04 36.01 -19.08
N ARG A 269 -0.11 35.44 -18.29
CA ARG A 269 1.26 35.94 -18.25
C ARG A 269 1.97 35.80 -19.60
N ALA A 270 1.77 34.69 -20.30
CA ALA A 270 2.29 34.50 -21.66
C ALA A 270 1.72 35.54 -22.63
N MET A 271 0.42 35.81 -22.55
CA MET A 271 -0.29 36.77 -23.40
C MET A 271 0.17 38.21 -23.14
N LEU A 272 0.42 38.57 -21.88
CA LEU A 272 0.98 39.88 -21.53
C LEU A 272 2.38 40.12 -22.11
N LEU A 273 3.17 39.06 -22.31
CA LEU A 273 4.54 39.14 -22.81
C LEU A 273 4.62 39.12 -24.34
N ARG A 274 3.80 38.31 -25.01
CA ARG A 274 3.80 38.14 -26.49
C ARG A 274 2.80 39.04 -27.20
N GLY A 275 1.79 39.53 -26.48
CA GLY A 275 0.58 40.12 -27.05
C GLY A 275 -0.50 39.07 -27.32
N GLU A 276 -1.68 39.56 -27.65
CA GLU A 276 -2.84 38.73 -27.97
C GLU A 276 -2.60 37.92 -29.26
N ASN A 277 -2.93 36.63 -29.23
CA ASN A 277 -2.92 35.76 -30.39
C ASN A 277 -3.99 34.67 -30.27
N ALA A 278 -4.34 34.04 -31.39
CA ALA A 278 -5.41 33.06 -31.45
C ALA A 278 -5.12 31.82 -30.57
N GLU A 279 -3.87 31.34 -30.58
CA GLU A 279 -3.43 30.18 -29.80
C GLU A 279 -3.71 30.37 -28.30
N LEU A 280 -3.30 31.50 -27.72
CA LEU A 280 -3.46 31.78 -26.29
C LEU A 280 -4.92 32.03 -25.90
N TRP A 281 -5.70 32.72 -26.75
CA TRP A 281 -7.15 32.85 -26.51
C TRP A 281 -7.85 31.49 -26.52
N SER A 282 -7.48 30.60 -27.46
CA SER A 282 -8.02 29.23 -27.52
C SER A 282 -7.57 28.37 -26.33
N ALA A 283 -6.37 28.58 -25.81
CA ALA A 283 -5.88 27.92 -24.60
C ALA A 283 -6.63 28.39 -23.35
N LEU A 284 -6.84 29.71 -23.19
CA LEU A 284 -7.66 30.27 -22.11
C LEU A 284 -9.11 29.77 -22.17
N ALA A 285 -9.69 29.71 -23.38
CA ALA A 285 -11.00 29.10 -23.60
C ALA A 285 -11.03 27.64 -23.14
N THR A 286 -10.00 26.87 -23.48
CA THR A 286 -9.86 25.46 -23.06
C THR A 286 -9.86 25.37 -21.52
N VAL A 287 -9.06 26.19 -20.85
CA VAL A 287 -9.01 26.23 -19.38
C VAL A 287 -10.39 26.50 -18.78
N ARG A 288 -11.11 27.51 -19.28
CA ARG A 288 -12.46 27.86 -18.78
C ARG A 288 -13.49 26.79 -19.05
N TYR A 289 -13.45 26.16 -20.23
CA TYR A 289 -14.33 25.06 -20.58
C TYR A 289 -14.19 23.87 -19.62
N TYR A 290 -12.95 23.43 -19.35
CA TYR A 290 -12.70 22.34 -18.41
C TYR A 290 -13.00 22.72 -16.95
N GLN A 291 -12.70 23.97 -16.57
CA GLN A 291 -13.06 24.50 -15.25
C GLN A 291 -14.57 24.50 -15.01
N ALA A 292 -15.37 24.75 -16.06
CA ALA A 292 -16.83 24.69 -16.01
C ALA A 292 -17.40 23.25 -16.09
N GLY A 293 -16.53 22.22 -16.02
CA GLY A 293 -16.94 20.82 -16.10
C GLY A 293 -17.35 20.41 -17.51
N GLN A 294 -16.65 20.93 -18.54
CA GLN A 294 -16.91 20.68 -19.96
C GLN A 294 -18.30 21.13 -20.41
N LYS A 295 -18.71 22.31 -19.92
CA LYS A 295 -19.94 22.97 -20.32
C LYS A 295 -19.58 24.30 -20.98
N MET A 296 -20.16 24.58 -22.14
CA MET A 296 -19.99 25.88 -22.76
C MET A 296 -20.63 26.97 -21.91
N THR A 297 -19.80 27.90 -21.45
CA THR A 297 -20.23 29.12 -20.76
C THR A 297 -20.12 30.32 -21.69
N GLU A 298 -20.81 31.40 -21.36
CA GLU A 298 -20.72 32.67 -22.09
C GLU A 298 -19.27 33.19 -22.12
N GLU A 299 -18.55 33.11 -20.99
CA GLU A 299 -17.13 33.46 -20.92
C GLU A 299 -16.28 32.61 -21.87
N THR A 300 -16.47 31.28 -21.87
CA THR A 300 -15.74 30.37 -22.75
C THR A 300 -15.99 30.71 -24.22
N ARG A 301 -17.25 30.98 -24.58
CA ARG A 301 -17.63 31.35 -25.94
C ARG A 301 -16.97 32.64 -26.38
N GLN A 302 -16.95 33.67 -25.53
CA GLN A 302 -16.27 34.93 -25.83
C GLN A 302 -14.76 34.73 -26.07
N LEU A 303 -14.10 33.84 -25.32
CA LEU A 303 -12.68 33.53 -25.52
C LEU A 303 -12.44 32.81 -26.86
N ILE A 304 -13.33 31.88 -27.22
CA ILE A 304 -13.32 31.20 -28.53
C ILE A 304 -13.51 32.21 -29.67
N ASP A 305 -14.48 33.11 -29.53
CA ASP A 305 -14.79 34.12 -30.55
C ASP A 305 -13.60 35.07 -30.76
N ARG A 306 -12.91 35.47 -29.68
CA ARG A 306 -11.67 36.24 -29.77
C ARG A 306 -10.55 35.47 -30.48
N ALA A 307 -10.40 34.18 -30.21
CA ALA A 307 -9.42 33.35 -30.91
C ALA A 307 -9.71 33.29 -32.41
N LEU A 308 -10.97 33.00 -32.79
CA LEU A 308 -11.39 32.87 -34.17
C LEU A 308 -11.44 34.20 -34.93
N ALA A 309 -11.57 35.33 -34.24
CA ALA A 309 -11.43 36.66 -34.82
C ALA A 309 -9.99 36.96 -35.26
N LEU A 310 -9.00 36.44 -34.53
CA LEU A 310 -7.57 36.59 -34.87
C LEU A 310 -7.11 35.55 -35.89
N ASP A 311 -7.50 34.29 -35.70
CA ASP A 311 -7.29 33.22 -36.67
C ASP A 311 -8.55 32.37 -36.79
N SER A 312 -9.28 32.60 -37.89
CA SER A 312 -10.46 31.82 -38.21
C SER A 312 -10.18 30.33 -38.37
N ASN A 313 -8.93 29.89 -38.53
CA ASN A 313 -8.54 28.50 -38.68
C ASN A 313 -7.92 27.90 -37.40
N GLU A 314 -8.00 28.60 -36.26
CA GLU A 314 -7.41 28.10 -35.02
C GLU A 314 -8.02 26.74 -34.61
N VAL A 315 -7.17 25.72 -34.60
CA VAL A 315 -7.58 24.32 -34.50
C VAL A 315 -8.24 24.03 -33.16
N THR A 316 -7.64 24.50 -32.06
CA THR A 316 -8.13 24.24 -30.70
C THR A 316 -9.52 24.84 -30.49
N ALA A 317 -9.74 26.07 -30.94
CA ALA A 317 -11.01 26.78 -30.81
C ALA A 317 -12.14 26.04 -31.56
N ARG A 318 -11.89 25.61 -32.80
CA ARG A 318 -12.86 24.83 -33.59
C ARG A 318 -13.13 23.45 -32.99
N MET A 319 -12.09 22.79 -32.45
CA MET A 319 -12.23 21.48 -31.82
C MET A 319 -13.11 21.55 -30.56
N LEU A 320 -13.00 22.62 -29.77
CA LEU A 320 -13.87 22.88 -28.62
C LEU A 320 -15.33 23.07 -29.06
N LEU A 321 -15.60 23.91 -30.06
CA LEU A 321 -16.95 24.12 -30.59
C LEU A 321 -17.57 22.82 -31.11
N ALA A 322 -16.80 22.03 -31.86
CA ALA A 322 -17.28 20.77 -32.41
C ALA A 322 -17.61 19.75 -31.32
N SER A 323 -16.77 19.66 -30.29
CA SER A 323 -16.96 18.75 -29.17
C SER A 323 -18.18 19.15 -28.34
N ASP A 324 -18.34 20.44 -28.06
CA ASP A 324 -19.50 20.96 -27.34
C ASP A 324 -20.81 20.71 -28.10
N ALA A 325 -20.84 21.00 -29.41
CA ALA A 325 -21.99 20.72 -30.27
C ALA A 325 -22.37 19.24 -30.26
N PHE A 326 -21.38 18.35 -30.38
CA PHE A 326 -21.61 16.90 -30.34
C PHE A 326 -22.22 16.45 -29.02
N MET A 327 -21.71 16.95 -27.88
CA MET A 327 -22.21 16.59 -26.55
C MET A 327 -23.64 17.07 -26.31
N HIS A 328 -24.08 18.14 -27.00
CA HIS A 328 -25.45 18.66 -26.95
C HIS A 328 -26.35 18.10 -28.06
N ALA A 329 -25.92 17.05 -28.75
CA ALA A 329 -26.63 16.42 -29.87
C ALA A 329 -26.88 17.33 -31.08
N ASP A 330 -26.18 18.46 -31.19
CA ASP A 330 -26.12 19.25 -32.42
C ASP A 330 -25.07 18.65 -33.37
N TYR A 331 -25.42 17.49 -33.91
CA TYR A 331 -24.53 16.73 -34.78
C TYR A 331 -24.24 17.47 -36.10
N ALA A 332 -25.16 18.31 -36.57
CA ALA A 332 -24.99 19.09 -37.79
C ALA A 332 -23.85 20.12 -37.63
N GLU A 333 -23.84 20.85 -36.51
CA GLU A 333 -22.79 21.82 -36.22
C GLU A 333 -21.45 21.11 -35.93
N ALA A 334 -21.46 20.01 -35.17
CA ALA A 334 -20.26 19.22 -34.91
C ALA A 334 -19.58 18.73 -36.20
N ILE A 335 -20.36 18.16 -37.13
CA ILE A 335 -19.88 17.72 -38.45
C ILE A 335 -19.31 18.91 -39.23
N THR A 336 -20.01 20.06 -39.22
CA THR A 336 -19.56 21.26 -39.94
C THR A 336 -18.18 21.73 -39.45
N GLN A 337 -17.97 21.78 -38.14
CA GLN A 337 -16.69 22.20 -37.56
C GLN A 337 -15.58 21.19 -37.81
N TRP A 338 -15.85 19.89 -37.69
CA TRP A 338 -14.86 18.85 -38.00
C TRP A 338 -14.51 18.77 -39.49
N GLN A 339 -15.47 19.03 -40.38
CA GLN A 339 -15.19 19.10 -41.82
C GLN A 339 -14.25 20.26 -42.14
N ARG A 340 -14.51 21.45 -41.59
CA ARG A 340 -13.60 22.59 -41.71
C ARG A 340 -12.20 22.22 -41.23
N LEU A 341 -12.08 21.57 -40.07
CA LEU A 341 -10.81 21.10 -39.52
C LEU A 341 -10.09 20.08 -40.43
N LEU A 342 -10.81 19.19 -41.11
CA LEU A 342 -10.22 18.27 -42.10
C LEU A 342 -9.68 18.99 -43.33
N ASP A 343 -10.39 20.03 -43.78
CA ASP A 343 -10.05 20.82 -44.96
C ASP A 343 -8.77 21.65 -44.72
N LEU A 344 -8.49 22.05 -43.47
CA LEU A 344 -7.26 22.76 -43.09
C LEU A 344 -5.99 21.92 -43.29
N ASN A 345 -6.10 20.60 -43.33
CA ASN A 345 -4.97 19.68 -43.46
C ASN A 345 -3.82 19.94 -42.47
N SER A 346 -4.15 20.38 -41.24
CA SER A 346 -3.15 20.69 -40.22
C SER A 346 -2.50 19.43 -39.66
N PRO A 347 -1.16 19.39 -39.49
CA PRO A 347 -0.47 18.25 -38.88
C PRO A 347 -0.81 18.08 -37.39
N ARG A 348 -1.41 19.11 -36.76
CA ARG A 348 -1.88 19.05 -35.36
C ARG A 348 -3.08 18.11 -35.18
N ILE A 349 -3.72 17.68 -36.27
CA ILE A 349 -4.98 16.93 -36.25
C ILE A 349 -4.75 15.50 -36.71
N ASN A 350 -5.21 14.53 -35.91
CA ASN A 350 -5.32 13.16 -36.37
C ASN A 350 -6.54 13.02 -37.31
N ARG A 351 -6.29 13.11 -38.62
CA ARG A 351 -7.32 13.05 -39.67
C ARG A 351 -8.21 11.80 -39.57
N ALA A 352 -7.62 10.65 -39.25
CA ALA A 352 -8.38 9.39 -39.14
C ALA A 352 -9.40 9.48 -38.00
N LYS A 353 -8.99 9.97 -36.83
CA LYS A 353 -9.88 10.17 -35.68
C LYS A 353 -11.00 11.17 -35.97
N LEU A 354 -10.69 12.21 -36.73
CA LEU A 354 -11.67 13.23 -37.11
C LEU A 354 -12.73 12.67 -38.08
N ILE A 355 -12.32 11.84 -39.04
CA ILE A 355 -13.25 11.12 -39.94
C ILE A 355 -14.14 10.15 -39.16
N GLU A 356 -13.56 9.40 -38.21
CA GLU A 356 -14.33 8.53 -37.30
C GLU A 356 -15.39 9.31 -36.53
N ALA A 357 -15.03 10.46 -35.96
CA ALA A 357 -15.96 11.34 -35.22
C ALA A 357 -17.11 11.85 -36.11
N ILE A 358 -16.80 12.30 -37.34
CA ILE A 358 -17.81 12.73 -38.32
C ILE A 358 -18.77 11.60 -38.67
N ASN A 359 -18.26 10.40 -38.94
CA ASN A 359 -19.09 9.25 -39.28
C ASN A 359 -20.01 8.84 -38.12
N MET A 360 -19.50 8.91 -36.89
CA MET A 360 -20.28 8.69 -35.68
C MET A 360 -21.42 9.73 -35.56
N ALA A 361 -21.12 11.02 -35.69
CA ALA A 361 -22.14 12.07 -35.64
C ALA A 361 -23.21 11.92 -36.74
N LYS A 362 -22.81 11.57 -37.97
CA LYS A 362 -23.77 11.28 -39.07
C LYS A 362 -24.69 10.12 -38.73
N MET A 363 -24.15 9.06 -38.11
CA MET A 363 -24.94 7.91 -37.69
C MET A 363 -25.97 8.31 -36.63
N LEU A 364 -25.55 9.05 -35.60
CA LEU A 364 -26.42 9.51 -34.52
C LEU A 364 -27.49 10.51 -35.02
N GLN A 365 -27.12 11.41 -35.94
CA GLN A 365 -28.04 12.35 -36.57
C GLN A 365 -29.17 11.65 -37.34
N ASN A 366 -28.90 10.49 -37.93
CA ASN A 366 -29.90 9.73 -38.68
C ASN A 366 -30.77 8.80 -37.79
N GLN A 367 -30.46 8.71 -36.48
CA GLN A 367 -31.16 7.85 -35.52
C GLN A 367 -32.16 8.58 -34.63
N GLY A 368 -32.02 9.90 -34.47
CA GLY A 368 -32.98 10.78 -33.80
C GLY A 368 -33.88 11.47 -34.81
#